data_AF-A0A955FES8-F1
#
_entry.id   AF-A0A955FES8-F1
#
_cell.length_a   1.000
_cell.length_b   1.000
_cell.length_c   1.000
_cell.angle_alpha   90.00
_cell.angle_beta   90.00
_cell.angle_gamma   90.00
#
_symmetry.space_group_name_H-M   'P 1'
#
loop_
_entity.id
_entity.type
_entity.pdbx_description
1 polymer ?
#
loop_
_entity_poly.entity_id
_entity_poly.type
_entity_poly.pdbx_seq_one_letter_code
_entity_poly.pdbx_strand_id
1 'polypeptide(L)'
;FPKTYQQMADQLKQDVAIRIEGTVNARDRNGELMSDVKVNAETIMIVTDQELRDYQSTGQTFRALKTRGVTTSRKPWQTKQAAPVVESRPSSTNIPKPVAVAAKKLFVHIKDPDDHGTLLALKQVCSTHPGHDDIVLVLGSDKKSAIKLPFTVDSSEKLVGDLVKLLGEDGVVVK
;
A
#
# COMPACT_ATOMS: atom_id res chain seq x y z
N PHE A 1 -10.08 -14.52 25.27
CA PHE A 1 -9.09 -13.91 26.19
C PHE A 1 -9.80 -13.36 27.44
N PRO A 2 -10.42 -14.22 28.27
CA PRO A 2 -11.29 -13.73 29.35
C PRO A 2 -10.50 -13.11 30.51
N LYS A 3 -9.33 -13.68 30.84
CA LYS A 3 -8.50 -13.24 31.98
C LYS A 3 -7.89 -11.85 31.76
N THR A 4 -7.24 -11.63 30.62
CA THR A 4 -6.63 -10.33 30.26
C THR A 4 -7.69 -9.23 30.15
N TYR A 5 -8.86 -9.56 29.58
CA TYR A 5 -9.98 -8.62 29.52
C TYR A 5 -10.51 -8.26 30.91
N GLN A 6 -10.71 -9.24 31.80
CA GLN A 6 -11.19 -8.98 33.16
C GLN A 6 -10.27 -8.04 33.97
N GLN A 7 -8.97 -8.07 33.72
CA GLN A 7 -7.99 -7.21 34.39
C GLN A 7 -7.94 -5.79 33.82
N MET A 8 -8.19 -5.62 32.52
CA MET A 8 -7.96 -4.37 31.79
C MET A 8 -9.25 -3.74 31.24
N ALA A 9 -10.43 -4.35 31.46
CA ALA A 9 -11.72 -3.91 30.94
C ALA A 9 -12.03 -2.45 31.30
N ASP A 10 -11.78 -2.06 32.56
CA ASP A 10 -12.06 -0.71 33.05
C ASP A 10 -11.16 0.38 32.42
N GLN A 11 -10.01 -0.03 31.89
CA GLN A 11 -9.03 0.87 31.30
C GLN A 11 -9.11 0.90 29.76
N LEU A 12 -9.80 -0.06 29.14
CA LEU A 12 -10.13 -0.03 27.71
C LEU A 12 -11.28 0.97 27.46
N LYS A 13 -10.91 2.23 27.25
CA LYS A 13 -11.84 3.31 26.88
C LYS A 13 -11.62 3.73 25.44
N GLN A 14 -12.63 4.42 24.89
CA GLN A 14 -12.49 5.08 23.59
C GLN A 14 -11.35 6.12 23.65
N ASP A 15 -10.68 6.31 22.52
CA ASP A 15 -9.58 7.27 22.33
C ASP A 15 -8.32 7.02 23.19
N VAL A 16 -8.09 5.78 23.61
CA VAL A 16 -6.87 5.35 24.31
C VAL A 16 -5.97 4.54 23.40
N ALA A 17 -4.70 4.93 23.31
CA ALA A 17 -3.69 4.14 22.61
C ALA A 17 -3.27 2.92 23.45
N ILE A 18 -3.30 1.73 22.85
CA ILE A 18 -2.91 0.48 23.51
C ILE A 18 -1.90 -0.30 22.68
N ARG A 19 -0.96 -0.95 23.36
CA ARG A 19 -0.06 -1.95 22.81
C ARG A 19 -0.56 -3.33 23.20
N ILE A 20 -0.76 -4.20 22.22
CA ILE A 20 -1.22 -5.57 22.42
C ILE A 20 -0.10 -6.53 22.04
N GLU A 21 0.20 -7.45 22.94
CA GLU A 21 1.05 -8.61 22.69
C GLU A 21 0.18 -9.87 22.70
N GLY A 22 0.35 -10.72 21.71
CA GLY A 22 -0.46 -11.93 21.59
C GLY A 22 -0.25 -12.70 20.30
N THR A 23 -1.18 -13.61 20.02
CA THR A 23 -1.13 -14.47 18.84
C THR A 23 -2.13 -14.02 17.79
N VAL A 24 -1.74 -14.11 16.53
CA VAL A 24 -2.56 -13.67 15.38
C VAL A 24 -2.93 -14.88 14.54
N ASN A 25 -4.22 -15.03 14.25
CA ASN A 25 -4.79 -16.07 13.41
C ASN A 25 -5.51 -15.42 12.22
N ALA A 26 -5.04 -15.71 11.02
CA ALA A 26 -5.67 -15.24 9.78
C ALA A 26 -6.18 -16.40 8.91
N ARG A 27 -6.16 -17.63 9.43
CA ARG A 27 -6.54 -18.84 8.69
C ARG A 27 -7.76 -19.50 9.30
N ASP A 28 -8.62 -20.04 8.43
CA ASP A 28 -9.75 -20.85 8.84
C ASP A 28 -9.33 -22.31 9.14
N ARG A 29 -10.25 -23.14 9.64
CA ARG A 29 -10.07 -24.58 9.90
C ARG A 29 -9.49 -25.33 8.70
N ASN A 30 -9.80 -24.88 7.49
CA ASN A 30 -9.34 -25.48 6.22
C ASN A 30 -7.95 -24.98 5.79
N GLY A 31 -7.33 -24.06 6.54
CA GLY A 31 -6.03 -23.48 6.24
C GLY A 31 -6.03 -22.36 5.18
N GLU A 32 -7.21 -21.99 4.67
CA GLU A 32 -7.39 -20.86 3.78
C GLU A 32 -7.28 -19.52 4.53
N LEU A 33 -6.81 -18.49 3.83
CA LEU A 33 -6.70 -17.15 4.38
C LEU A 33 -8.10 -16.52 4.48
N MET A 34 -8.53 -16.18 5.68
CA MET A 34 -9.78 -15.47 5.93
C MET A 34 -9.57 -13.97 5.71
N SER A 35 -10.63 -13.25 5.30
CA SER A 35 -10.62 -11.78 5.26
C SER A 35 -10.40 -11.15 6.63
N ASP A 36 -10.91 -11.82 7.66
CA ASP A 36 -10.94 -11.33 9.02
C ASP A 36 -9.78 -11.93 9.83
N VAL A 37 -8.98 -11.05 10.42
CA VAL A 37 -7.85 -11.42 11.28
C VAL A 37 -8.32 -11.48 12.72
N LYS A 38 -8.09 -12.62 13.38
CA LYS A 38 -8.40 -12.83 14.79
C LYS A 38 -7.13 -12.67 15.61
N VAL A 39 -7.12 -11.71 16.53
CA VAL A 39 -6.01 -11.49 17.47
C VAL A 39 -6.42 -11.99 18.85
N ASN A 40 -5.64 -12.91 19.39
CA ASN A 40 -5.78 -13.37 20.76
C ASN A 40 -4.75 -12.65 21.62
N ALA A 41 -5.19 -11.62 22.34
CA ALA A 41 -4.34 -10.86 23.25
C ALA A 41 -3.92 -11.70 24.46
N GLU A 42 -2.61 -11.72 24.74
CA GLU A 42 -2.00 -12.26 25.95
C GLU A 42 -1.81 -11.13 26.97
N THR A 43 -1.19 -10.03 26.54
CA THR A 43 -0.91 -8.84 27.34
C THR A 43 -1.40 -7.59 26.64
N ILE A 44 -2.00 -6.66 27.40
CA ILE A 44 -2.41 -5.34 26.91
C ILE A 44 -1.74 -4.29 27.80
N MET A 45 -1.09 -3.31 27.18
CA MET A 45 -0.46 -2.18 27.86
C MET A 45 -1.07 -0.89 27.31
N ILE A 46 -1.37 0.06 28.19
CA ILE A 46 -1.83 1.39 27.79
C ILE A 46 -0.61 2.24 27.51
N VAL A 47 -0.64 2.94 26.38
CA VAL A 47 0.39 3.90 26.01
C VAL A 47 -0.13 5.27 26.41
N THR A 48 0.58 5.93 27.31
CA THR A 48 0.24 7.29 27.74
C THR A 48 0.73 8.31 26.72
N ASP A 49 0.10 9.49 26.68
CA ASP A 49 0.53 10.57 25.79
C ASP A 49 1.97 11.04 26.05
N GLN A 50 2.44 10.90 27.29
CA GLN A 50 3.82 11.22 27.65
C GLN A 50 4.80 10.22 27.00
N GLU A 51 4.54 8.93 27.13
CA GLU A 51 5.35 7.88 26.48
C GLU A 51 5.35 8.02 24.96
N LEU A 52 4.24 8.48 24.37
CA LEU A 52 4.14 8.72 22.94
C LEU A 52 5.01 9.91 22.50
N ARG A 53 5.06 10.99 23.29
CA ARG A 53 5.91 12.17 23.04
C ARG A 53 7.39 11.86 23.21
N ASP A 54 7.72 11.07 24.22
CA ASP A 54 9.10 10.72 24.57
C ASP A 54 9.62 9.50 23.79
N TYR A 55 8.80 8.92 22.88
CA TYR A 55 9.16 7.74 22.11
C TYR A 55 10.38 8.00 21.21
N GLN A 56 11.47 7.28 21.49
CA GLN A 56 12.65 7.23 20.65
C GLN A 56 12.69 5.90 19.90
N SER A 57 12.70 5.98 18.56
CA SER A 57 12.80 4.79 17.70
C SER A 57 14.08 4.02 18.05
N THR A 58 13.93 2.78 18.53
CA THR A 58 15.05 1.98 19.03
C THR A 58 16.01 1.51 17.91
N GLY A 59 15.84 1.95 16.66
CA GLY A 59 16.67 1.56 15.52
C GLY A 59 16.59 0.07 15.13
N GLN A 60 15.90 -0.74 15.95
CA GLN A 60 15.65 -2.15 15.67
C GLN A 60 14.48 -2.26 14.70
N THR A 61 14.77 -2.75 13.50
CA THR A 61 13.72 -3.13 12.56
C THR A 61 12.91 -4.29 13.15
N PHE A 62 11.59 -4.24 12.95
CA PHE A 62 10.70 -5.27 13.50
C PHE A 62 11.12 -6.63 12.98
N ARG A 63 11.54 -7.52 13.88
CA ARG A 63 11.95 -8.87 13.51
C ARG A 63 10.72 -9.61 13.02
N ALA A 64 10.66 -9.92 11.73
CA ALA A 64 9.56 -10.67 11.14
C ALA A 64 9.27 -11.92 11.98
N LEU A 65 8.00 -12.06 12.36
CA LEU A 65 7.52 -13.19 13.16
C LEU A 65 7.93 -14.48 12.45
N LYS A 66 8.75 -15.30 13.11
CA LYS A 66 9.10 -16.64 12.62
C LYS A 66 7.82 -17.47 12.65
N THR A 67 7.17 -17.64 11.51
CA THR A 67 6.09 -18.61 11.37
C THR A 67 6.67 -19.99 11.68
N ARG A 68 6.36 -20.56 12.84
CA ARG A 68 6.68 -21.97 13.14
C ARG A 68 6.10 -22.80 12.02
N GLY A 69 6.98 -23.53 11.32
CA GLY A 69 6.71 -24.14 10.03
C GLY A 69 5.38 -24.89 9.98
N VAL A 70 4.41 -24.32 9.28
CA VAL A 70 3.40 -25.11 8.60
C VAL A 70 4.07 -25.52 7.30
N THR A 71 4.49 -26.79 7.24
CA THR A 71 4.81 -27.52 6.02
C THR A 71 3.56 -27.54 5.15
N THR A 72 3.30 -26.42 4.47
CA THR A 72 2.61 -26.52 3.19
C THR A 72 3.62 -27.24 2.31
N SER A 73 3.34 -28.49 1.98
CA SER A 73 3.91 -29.14 0.80
C SER A 73 3.48 -28.33 -0.42
N ARG A 74 4.11 -27.16 -0.60
CA ARG A 74 4.16 -26.48 -1.88
C ARG A 74 5.21 -27.27 -2.63
N LYS A 75 4.75 -28.13 -3.53
CA LYS A 75 5.57 -28.57 -4.67
C LYS A 75 6.34 -27.34 -5.15
N PRO A 76 7.67 -27.32 -5.11
CA PRO A 76 8.42 -26.23 -5.70
C PRO A 76 8.21 -26.33 -7.21
N TRP A 77 7.42 -25.42 -7.77
CA TRP A 77 7.56 -25.13 -9.20
C TRP A 77 8.96 -24.57 -9.37
N GLN A 78 9.79 -25.30 -10.13
CA GLN A 78 11.18 -24.98 -10.33
C GLN A 78 11.31 -23.60 -11.00
N THR A 79 11.75 -22.60 -10.25
CA THR A 79 12.57 -21.53 -10.82
C THR A 79 14.00 -21.86 -10.46
N LYS A 80 14.69 -22.51 -11.41
CA LYS A 80 16.12 -22.73 -11.35
C LYS A 80 16.81 -21.39 -11.12
N GLN A 81 17.45 -21.27 -9.95
CA GLN A 81 18.55 -20.35 -9.78
C GLN A 81 19.71 -20.87 -10.61
N ALA A 82 20.32 -20.00 -11.41
CA ALA A 82 21.70 -20.14 -11.80
C ALA A 82 22.28 -18.73 -11.90
N ALA A 83 23.13 -18.40 -10.94
CA ALA A 83 24.19 -17.42 -11.13
C ALA A 83 25.52 -18.21 -11.19
N PRO A 84 26.65 -17.59 -11.53
CA PRO A 84 26.94 -16.55 -12.53
C PRO A 84 27.95 -17.13 -13.56
N VAL A 85 28.35 -16.40 -14.61
CA VAL A 85 29.70 -16.45 -15.24
C VAL A 85 29.71 -15.61 -16.53
N VAL A 86 30.69 -14.72 -16.53
CA VAL A 86 31.31 -13.86 -17.54
C VAL A 86 31.10 -14.10 -19.05
N GLU A 87 31.09 -12.96 -19.74
CA GLU A 87 31.60 -12.68 -21.09
C GLU A 87 30.85 -13.20 -22.34
N SER A 88 30.73 -12.27 -23.31
CA SER A 88 30.52 -12.46 -24.77
C SER A 88 29.10 -12.29 -25.34
N ARG A 89 28.90 -11.14 -26.02
CA ARG A 89 27.96 -10.89 -27.15
C ARG A 89 28.03 -12.00 -28.24
N PRO A 90 27.15 -12.09 -29.27
CA PRO A 90 25.96 -11.27 -29.60
C PRO A 90 24.68 -12.06 -30.06
N SER A 91 23.61 -11.29 -30.31
CA SER A 91 22.51 -11.49 -31.30
C SER A 91 21.39 -12.54 -31.09
N SER A 92 20.19 -12.00 -30.81
CA SER A 92 18.90 -12.18 -31.50
C SER A 92 18.32 -13.60 -31.68
N THR A 93 17.16 -13.87 -31.03
CA THR A 93 15.87 -14.23 -31.69
C THR A 93 14.72 -14.21 -30.66
N ASN A 94 13.62 -13.56 -31.05
CA ASN A 94 12.41 -13.15 -30.30
C ASN A 94 11.42 -14.28 -29.99
N ILE A 95 10.93 -14.39 -28.73
CA ILE A 95 9.55 -14.81 -28.36
C ILE A 95 9.18 -14.14 -27.00
N PRO A 96 7.98 -13.54 -26.82
CA PRO A 96 7.76 -12.42 -25.90
C PRO A 96 7.57 -12.84 -24.44
N LYS A 97 8.26 -12.13 -23.55
CA LYS A 97 8.02 -12.11 -22.10
C LYS A 97 6.62 -11.53 -21.82
N PRO A 98 5.84 -12.04 -20.84
CA PRO A 98 4.78 -11.23 -20.26
C PRO A 98 5.49 -10.04 -19.61
N VAL A 99 5.38 -8.90 -20.27
CA VAL A 99 5.87 -7.62 -19.77
C VAL A 99 5.24 -7.43 -18.40
N ALA A 100 6.06 -7.42 -17.37
CA ALA A 100 5.66 -6.89 -16.08
C ALA A 100 5.16 -5.47 -16.37
N VAL A 101 3.84 -5.29 -16.33
CA VAL A 101 3.24 -3.97 -16.52
C VAL A 101 3.70 -3.18 -15.31
N ALA A 102 4.70 -2.33 -15.53
CA ALA A 102 5.09 -1.32 -14.57
C ALA A 102 3.82 -0.53 -14.28
N ALA A 103 3.29 -0.65 -13.06
CA ALA A 103 2.15 0.16 -12.63
C ALA A 103 2.58 1.63 -12.78
N LYS A 104 2.01 2.30 -13.76
CA LYS A 104 2.35 3.68 -14.07
C LYS A 104 1.76 4.53 -12.97
N LYS A 105 2.44 5.62 -12.63
CA LYS A 105 1.98 6.58 -11.65
C LYS A 105 1.62 7.86 -12.37
N LEU A 106 0.35 8.25 -12.30
CA LEU A 106 -0.16 9.48 -12.85
C LEU A 106 -0.10 10.58 -11.79
N PHE A 107 0.76 11.56 -12.00
CA PHE A 107 0.84 12.76 -11.18
C PHE A 107 0.03 13.87 -11.84
N VAL A 108 -0.84 14.49 -11.06
CA VAL A 108 -1.76 15.54 -11.51
C VAL A 108 -1.51 16.78 -10.66
N HIS A 109 -1.22 17.92 -11.26
CA HIS A 109 -0.88 19.16 -10.58
C HIS A 109 -1.97 20.22 -10.79
N ILE A 110 -2.55 20.71 -9.70
CA ILE A 110 -3.59 21.75 -9.70
C ILE A 110 -3.01 23.02 -9.06
N LYS A 111 -3.00 24.12 -9.82
CA LYS A 111 -2.47 25.42 -9.37
C LYS A 111 -3.32 26.05 -8.27
N ASP A 112 -4.64 25.93 -8.38
CA ASP A 112 -5.62 26.52 -7.45
C ASP A 112 -6.32 25.42 -6.62
N PRO A 113 -5.97 25.23 -5.35
CA PRO A 113 -6.54 24.17 -4.51
C PRO A 113 -8.03 24.36 -4.18
N ASP A 114 -8.56 25.57 -4.33
CA ASP A 114 -9.96 25.93 -4.07
C ASP A 114 -10.87 25.81 -5.32
N ASP A 115 -10.32 25.43 -6.48
CA ASP A 115 -11.15 25.20 -7.67
C ASP A 115 -11.86 23.84 -7.57
N HIS A 116 -12.98 23.85 -6.86
CA HIS A 116 -13.85 22.69 -6.71
C HIS A 116 -14.41 22.16 -8.04
N GLY A 117 -14.55 23.03 -9.06
CA GLY A 117 -15.06 22.63 -10.37
C GLY A 117 -14.11 21.69 -11.09
N THR A 118 -12.83 22.03 -11.14
CA THR A 118 -11.79 21.18 -11.73
C THR A 118 -11.58 19.88 -10.97
N LEU A 119 -11.65 19.90 -9.63
CA LEU A 119 -11.54 18.69 -8.79
C LEU A 119 -12.70 17.72 -9.00
N LEU A 120 -13.93 18.23 -9.16
CA LEU A 120 -15.11 17.41 -9.45
C LEU A 120 -15.03 16.80 -10.85
N ALA A 121 -14.64 17.60 -11.85
CA ALA A 121 -14.46 17.12 -13.22
C ALA A 121 -13.37 16.04 -13.30
N LEU A 122 -12.22 16.27 -12.64
CA LEU A 122 -11.14 15.30 -12.49
C LEU A 122 -11.65 13.98 -11.92
N LYS A 123 -12.36 14.03 -10.79
CA LYS A 123 -12.93 12.84 -10.15
C LYS A 123 -13.87 12.09 -11.09
N GLN A 124 -14.70 12.80 -11.85
CA GLN A 124 -15.66 12.21 -12.78
C GLN A 124 -14.97 11.50 -13.95
N VAL A 125 -13.97 12.14 -14.56
CA VAL A 125 -13.17 11.54 -15.64
C VAL A 125 -12.44 10.29 -15.13
N CYS A 126 -11.81 10.36 -13.95
CA CYS A 126 -11.14 9.21 -13.34
C CYS A 126 -12.10 8.07 -12.97
N SER A 127 -13.33 8.39 -12.56
CA SER A 127 -14.34 7.38 -12.22
C SER A 127 -14.87 6.61 -13.44
N THR A 128 -14.80 7.21 -14.63
CA THR A 128 -15.25 6.60 -15.89
C THR A 128 -14.24 5.57 -16.42
N HIS A 129 -12.97 5.70 -16.03
CA HIS A 129 -11.87 4.86 -16.50
C HIS A 129 -11.09 4.25 -15.31
N PRO A 130 -11.70 3.30 -14.57
CA PRO A 130 -10.98 2.56 -13.53
C PRO A 130 -9.87 1.71 -14.16
N GLY A 131 -8.71 1.64 -13.50
CA GLY A 131 -7.56 0.88 -14.00
C GLY A 131 -6.62 0.40 -12.91
N HIS A 132 -5.37 0.14 -13.28
CA HIS A 132 -4.33 -0.44 -12.42
C HIS A 132 -3.22 0.55 -12.05
N ASP A 133 -3.31 1.78 -12.53
CA ASP A 133 -2.32 2.82 -12.32
C ASP A 133 -2.69 3.69 -11.11
N ASP A 134 -1.68 4.05 -10.33
CA ASP A 134 -1.84 4.90 -9.15
C ASP A 134 -1.94 6.37 -9.58
N ILE A 135 -2.85 7.13 -8.96
CA ILE A 135 -2.96 8.59 -9.18
C ILE A 135 -2.55 9.38 -7.94
N VAL A 136 -1.76 10.43 -8.15
CA VAL A 136 -1.25 11.34 -7.11
C VAL A 136 -1.60 12.77 -7.49
N LEU A 137 -2.36 13.45 -6.64
CA LEU A 137 -2.75 14.84 -6.81
C LEU A 137 -1.78 15.76 -6.05
N VAL A 138 -1.17 16.71 -6.76
CA VAL A 138 -0.28 17.73 -6.21
C VAL A 138 -1.02 19.07 -6.25
N LEU A 139 -1.24 19.67 -5.08
CA LEU A 139 -2.00 20.91 -4.92
C LEU A 139 -1.06 22.10 -4.67
N GLY A 140 -1.26 23.18 -5.43
CA GLY A 140 -0.50 24.43 -5.31
C GLY A 140 0.90 24.38 -5.91
N SER A 141 1.55 25.54 -6.01
CA SER A 141 2.90 25.70 -6.59
C SER A 141 4.01 24.92 -5.86
N ASP A 142 3.73 24.47 -4.63
CA ASP A 142 4.65 23.70 -3.81
C ASP A 142 4.35 22.20 -3.94
N LYS A 143 5.36 21.40 -4.31
CA LYS A 143 5.32 19.92 -4.33
C LYS A 143 5.08 19.27 -2.94
N LYS A 144 4.74 20.06 -1.92
CA LYS A 144 4.57 19.65 -0.53
C LYS A 144 3.18 19.06 -0.26
N SER A 145 2.17 19.45 -1.04
CA SER A 145 0.80 18.94 -0.90
C SER A 145 0.48 17.89 -1.95
N ALA A 146 1.21 16.77 -1.90
CA ALA A 146 0.95 15.60 -2.73
C ALA A 146 0.08 14.59 -1.97
N ILE A 147 -1.11 14.31 -2.50
CA ILE A 147 -2.10 13.41 -1.91
C ILE A 147 -2.32 12.25 -2.88
N LYS A 148 -2.05 11.02 -2.44
CA LYS A 148 -2.43 9.82 -3.19
C LYS A 148 -3.93 9.60 -3.04
N LEU A 149 -4.65 9.47 -4.15
CA LEU A 149 -6.09 9.20 -4.10
C LEU A 149 -6.36 7.71 -3.84
N PRO A 150 -7.45 7.35 -3.15
CA PRO A 150 -7.79 5.96 -2.80
C PRO A 150 -8.42 5.19 -3.97
N PHE A 151 -8.12 5.56 -5.21
CA PHE A 151 -8.61 4.89 -6.41
C PHE A 151 -7.49 4.82 -7.46
N THR A 152 -7.63 3.86 -8.36
CA THR A 152 -6.70 3.61 -9.46
C THR A 152 -7.37 3.91 -10.79
N VAL A 153 -6.59 4.43 -11.73
CA VAL A 153 -7.06 4.83 -13.07
C VAL A 153 -6.30 4.04 -14.13
N ASP A 154 -6.78 4.05 -15.36
CA ASP A 154 -6.05 3.51 -16.49
C ASP A 154 -5.31 4.66 -17.20
N SER A 155 -3.98 4.56 -17.40
CA SER A 155 -3.18 5.56 -18.12
C SER A 155 -3.44 5.57 -19.64
N SER A 156 -4.71 5.49 -20.03
CA SER A 156 -5.15 5.59 -21.41
C SER A 156 -4.91 7.00 -21.95
N GLU A 157 -4.50 7.10 -23.22
CA GLU A 157 -4.30 8.39 -23.91
C GLU A 157 -5.55 9.27 -23.91
N LYS A 158 -6.74 8.66 -23.81
CA LYS A 158 -8.03 9.36 -23.69
C LYS A 158 -8.15 10.11 -22.37
N LEU A 159 -7.85 9.45 -21.25
CA LEU A 159 -7.89 10.06 -19.92
C LEU A 159 -6.83 11.15 -19.79
N VAL A 160 -5.61 10.91 -20.27
CA VAL A 160 -4.53 11.91 -20.29
C VAL A 160 -4.93 13.13 -21.12
N GLY A 161 -5.56 12.94 -22.28
CA GLY A 161 -6.02 14.04 -23.14
C GLY A 161 -7.10 14.91 -22.48
N ASP A 162 -8.04 14.32 -21.76
CA ASP A 162 -9.09 15.06 -21.05
C ASP A 162 -8.55 15.78 -19.80
N LEU A 163 -7.59 15.17 -19.11
CA LEU A 163 -6.85 15.80 -18.01
C LEU A 163 -6.02 17.00 -18.48
N VAL A 164 -5.32 16.88 -19.62
CA VAL A 164 -4.52 17.96 -20.20
C VAL A 164 -5.40 19.14 -20.62
N LYS A 165 -6.62 18.90 -21.11
CA LYS A 165 -7.57 19.99 -21.43
C LYS A 165 -8.07 20.73 -20.20
N LEU A 166 -8.19 20.04 -19.06
CA LEU A 166 -8.70 20.62 -17.82
C LEU A 166 -7.61 21.31 -16.98
N LEU A 167 -6.38 20.76 -16.95
CA LEU A 167 -5.29 21.25 -16.09
C LEU A 167 -4.13 21.91 -16.85
N GLY A 168 -4.09 21.76 -18.18
CA GLY A 168 -2.96 22.16 -19.03
C GLY A 168 -1.90 21.06 -19.14
N GLU A 169 -1.09 21.10 -20.21
CA GLU A 169 -0.02 20.12 -20.50
C GLU A 169 1.01 20.01 -19.37
N ASP A 170 1.24 21.10 -18.63
CA ASP A 170 2.16 21.18 -17.49
C ASP A 170 1.63 20.46 -16.23
N GLY A 171 0.33 20.14 -16.20
CA GLY A 171 -0.37 19.60 -15.05
C GLY A 171 -0.40 18.07 -14.96
N VAL A 172 0.06 17.34 -15.97
CA VAL A 172 -0.10 15.87 -16.03
C VAL A 172 1.24 15.19 -16.33
N VAL A 173 1.71 14.35 -15.40
CA VAL A 173 2.99 13.63 -15.53
C VAL A 173 2.77 12.14 -15.27
N VAL A 174 3.02 11.31 -16.30
CA VAL A 174 3.00 9.85 -16.18
C VAL A 174 4.42 9.35 -15.89
N LYS A 175 4.63 8.55 -14.83
CA LYS A 175 5.94 8.03 -14.41
C LYS A 175 5.95 6.52 -14.17
#